data_AF-A0A8T1SMC5-F1
#
_entry.id   AF-A0A8T1SMC5-F1
#
_cell.length_a   1.000
_cell.length_b   1.000
_cell.length_c   1.000
_cell.angle_alpha   90.00
_cell.angle_beta   90.00
_cell.angle_gamma   90.00
#
_symmetry.space_group_name_H-M   'P 1'
#
loop_
_entity.id
_entity.type
_entity.pdbx_description
1 polymer ?
#
loop_
_entity_poly.entity_id
_entity_poly.type
_entity_poly.pdbx_seq_one_letter_code
_entity_poly.pdbx_strand_id
1 'polypeptide(L)'
;MSQGGGKVMIRAGEICEIQGRGKSIKKKMMLIPQGTVLAYVVQPLNIQKERILCPYECLQTNKSSFVSDGFKDESEFSLTAFQEAKGTIKEECAQLMSLSQDFRIKLLGTFKSFLQDGDVISDVKTVLELFLAGGQPKHSMLDSLDEILRPQVENLLHDLGVFCEDQREENLQREAPSLLEPVHFLCSSLEDLDFTVLPLLVTCIEKNMMAKQLALMDDILEWILSSGRENIFSLASSLPEEEKNITAEMMYTCGLIPQPDRPSLTYLWNKEPQSNLTALYASLYALWILSE
;
A
#
# COMPACT_ATOMS: atom_id res chain seq x y z
N MET A 1 -28.71 -23.31 31.11
CA MET A 1 -28.77 -21.91 31.60
C MET A 1 -27.53 -21.63 32.42
N SER A 2 -26.53 -20.94 31.85
CA SER A 2 -25.41 -20.39 32.62
C SER A 2 -25.34 -18.89 32.35
N GLN A 3 -25.87 -18.10 33.28
CA GLN A 3 -25.58 -16.68 33.38
C GLN A 3 -24.12 -16.54 33.87
N GLY A 4 -23.26 -16.06 32.99
CA GLY A 4 -21.89 -15.68 33.30
C GLY A 4 -21.57 -14.39 32.56
N GLY A 5 -22.17 -13.28 33.01
CA GLY A 5 -21.99 -11.95 32.40
C GLY A 5 -20.63 -11.36 32.77
N GLY A 6 -19.58 -11.74 32.04
CA GLY A 6 -18.25 -11.14 32.15
C GLY A 6 -18.10 -9.95 31.21
N LYS A 7 -18.09 -8.74 31.75
CA LYS A 7 -17.63 -7.55 31.00
C LYS A 7 -16.10 -7.50 31.09
N VAL A 8 -15.42 -7.58 29.96
CA VAL A 8 -13.96 -7.45 29.89
C VAL A 8 -13.61 -6.00 29.55
N MET A 9 -12.80 -5.38 30.41
CA MET A 9 -12.30 -4.01 30.23
C MET A 9 -10.84 -4.09 29.80
N ILE A 10 -10.54 -3.69 28.56
CA ILE A 10 -9.18 -3.63 28.04
C ILE A 10 -8.66 -2.20 28.21
N ARG A 11 -7.45 -2.05 28.76
CA ARG A 11 -6.76 -0.76 28.87
C ARG A 11 -5.68 -0.70 27.79
N ALA A 12 -5.88 0.15 26.79
CA ALA A 12 -4.82 0.57 25.88
C ALA A 12 -4.26 1.91 26.34
N GLY A 13 -2.93 2.05 26.36
CA GLY A 13 -2.26 3.30 26.67
C GLY A 13 -1.65 3.89 25.40
N GLU A 14 -2.03 5.11 25.04
CA GLU A 14 -1.29 5.93 24.08
C GLU A 14 -0.34 6.84 24.86
N ILE A 15 0.94 6.84 24.48
CA ILE A 15 1.93 7.80 24.97
C ILE A 15 2.02 8.90 23.91
N CYS A 16 1.30 10.00 24.10
CA CYS A 16 1.55 11.21 23.32
C CYS A 16 2.58 12.07 24.05
N GLU A 17 3.79 12.18 23.50
CA GLU A 17 4.72 13.24 23.91
C GLU A 17 4.38 14.52 23.15
N ILE A 18 3.68 15.43 23.84
CA ILE A 18 3.51 16.81 23.37
C ILE A 18 4.62 17.63 24.01
N GLN A 19 5.46 18.25 23.19
CA GLN A 19 6.58 19.06 23.64
C GLN A 19 6.06 20.31 24.38
N GLY A 20 6.16 20.30 25.71
CA GLY A 20 5.76 21.42 26.57
C GLY A 20 4.59 21.09 27.52
N ARG A 21 4.94 20.73 28.76
CA ARG A 21 4.07 20.42 29.92
C ARG A 21 3.44 19.01 29.97
N GLY A 22 4.21 18.08 30.54
CA GLY A 22 3.71 16.94 31.31
C GLY A 22 3.22 15.75 30.50
N LYS A 23 3.61 14.53 30.93
CA LYS A 23 3.07 13.27 30.42
C LYS A 23 1.57 13.17 30.74
N SER A 24 0.73 13.62 29.81
CA SER A 24 -0.72 13.43 29.88
C SER A 24 -1.07 12.07 29.26
N ILE A 25 -1.20 11.03 30.07
CA ILE A 25 -1.83 9.78 29.64
C ILE A 25 -3.32 10.06 29.45
N LYS A 26 -3.75 10.30 28.22
CA LYS A 26 -5.18 10.29 27.89
C LYS A 26 -5.66 8.85 27.93
N LYS A 27 -6.37 8.49 29.00
CA LYS A 27 -7.03 7.17 29.11
C LYS A 27 -8.16 7.12 28.08
N LYS A 28 -7.93 6.44 26.95
CA LYS A 28 -9.01 6.04 26.04
C LYS A 28 -9.69 4.79 26.62
N MET A 29 -11.00 4.87 26.81
CA MET A 29 -11.82 3.74 27.27
C MET A 29 -12.61 3.22 26.06
N MET A 30 -12.42 1.95 25.72
CA MET A 30 -13.19 1.27 24.67
C MET A 30 -14.04 0.18 25.32
N LEU A 31 -15.33 0.15 24.98
CA LEU A 31 -16.25 -0.89 25.43
C LEU A 31 -16.44 -1.88 24.29
N ILE A 32 -16.03 -3.14 24.50
CA ILE A 32 -16.20 -4.22 23.53
C ILE A 32 -17.46 -5.01 23.92
N PRO A 33 -18.53 -4.96 23.11
CA PRO A 33 -19.74 -5.71 23.38
C PRO A 33 -19.50 -7.23 23.42
N GLN A 34 -20.38 -7.94 24.12
CA GLN A 34 -20.39 -9.40 24.06
C GLN A 34 -20.77 -9.85 22.64
N GLY A 35 -19.99 -10.76 22.06
CA GLY A 35 -20.18 -11.25 20.70
C GLY A 35 -19.35 -10.52 19.63
N THR A 36 -18.54 -9.53 20.00
CA THR A 36 -17.57 -8.93 19.05
C THR A 36 -16.55 -9.97 18.61
N VAL A 37 -16.47 -10.18 17.30
CA VAL A 37 -15.44 -11.00 16.67
C VAL A 37 -14.11 -10.24 16.75
N LEU A 38 -13.13 -10.80 17.45
CA LEU A 38 -11.79 -10.21 17.59
C LEU A 38 -10.80 -10.71 16.53
N ALA A 39 -11.03 -11.92 16.04
CA ALA A 39 -10.26 -12.55 14.99
C ALA A 39 -11.14 -13.57 14.27
N TYR A 40 -10.86 -13.80 12.99
CA TYR A 40 -11.53 -14.80 12.17
C TYR A 40 -10.51 -15.46 11.25
N VAL A 41 -10.85 -16.65 10.79
CA VAL A 41 -10.09 -17.37 9.77
C VAL A 41 -10.95 -17.42 8.52
N VAL A 42 -10.38 -17.02 7.39
CA VAL A 42 -11.04 -17.10 6.09
C VAL A 42 -10.67 -18.39 5.38
N GLN A 43 -11.64 -18.98 4.70
CA GLN A 43 -11.41 -20.07 3.76
C GLN A 43 -12.01 -19.66 2.40
N PRO A 44 -11.21 -19.59 1.32
CA PRO A 44 -11.70 -19.19 0.01
C PRO A 44 -12.70 -20.22 -0.50
N LEU A 45 -13.83 -19.74 -1.02
CA LEU A 45 -14.85 -20.58 -1.66
C LEU A 45 -14.65 -20.53 -3.17
N ASN A 46 -14.20 -21.64 -3.76
CA ASN A 46 -14.01 -21.75 -5.20
C ASN A 46 -15.31 -22.24 -5.86
N ILE A 47 -15.97 -21.36 -6.60
CA ILE A 47 -17.21 -21.67 -7.33
C ILE A 47 -16.82 -21.97 -8.78
N GLN A 48 -16.75 -23.26 -9.14
CA GLN A 48 -16.68 -23.66 -10.54
C GLN A 48 -18.08 -23.59 -11.15
N LYS A 49 -18.17 -23.10 -12.39
CA LYS A 49 -19.43 -22.85 -13.13
C LYS A 49 -20.40 -24.04 -13.19
N GLU A 50 -19.98 -25.26 -12.85
CA GLU A 50 -20.82 -26.46 -12.94
C GLU A 50 -20.88 -27.34 -11.67
N ARG A 51 -20.07 -27.09 -10.62
CA ARG A 51 -20.19 -27.81 -9.32
C ARG A 51 -19.70 -26.96 -8.15
N ILE A 52 -20.51 -26.86 -7.10
CA ILE A 52 -20.08 -26.38 -5.78
C ILE A 52 -19.37 -27.56 -5.10
N LEU A 53 -18.04 -27.57 -5.10
CA LEU A 53 -17.27 -28.56 -4.36
C LEU A 53 -17.19 -28.15 -2.88
N CYS A 54 -17.34 -29.12 -1.97
CA CYS A 54 -17.14 -28.87 -0.54
C CYS A 54 -15.65 -28.63 -0.23
N PRO A 55 -15.30 -27.75 0.73
CA PRO A 55 -13.98 -27.10 0.78
C PRO A 55 -12.85 -27.91 1.44
N TYR A 56 -13.12 -29.13 1.91
CA TYR A 56 -12.12 -29.91 2.66
C TYR A 56 -10.98 -30.45 1.78
N GLU A 57 -11.12 -30.42 0.46
CA GLU A 57 -10.15 -31.01 -0.48
C GLU A 57 -9.21 -30.00 -1.15
N CYS A 58 -9.38 -28.69 -0.92
CA CYS A 58 -8.56 -27.67 -1.58
C CYS A 58 -7.48 -27.10 -0.63
N LEU A 59 -6.73 -27.98 0.03
CA LEU A 59 -5.44 -27.60 0.59
C LEU A 59 -4.44 -27.63 -0.57
N GLN A 60 -4.10 -26.44 -1.05
CA GLN A 60 -2.83 -26.02 -1.67
C GLN A 60 -3.00 -25.19 -2.94
N THR A 61 -2.14 -24.17 -3.00
CA THR A 61 -1.80 -23.26 -4.09
C THR A 61 -2.69 -22.03 -4.29
N ASN A 62 -2.02 -20.87 -4.29
CA ASN A 62 -2.49 -19.54 -4.67
C ASN A 62 -3.18 -19.57 -6.03
N LYS A 63 -4.47 -19.91 -6.04
CA LYS A 63 -5.32 -19.75 -7.20
C LYS A 63 -6.40 -18.75 -6.86
N SER A 64 -6.49 -17.72 -7.70
CA SER A 64 -7.68 -16.88 -7.82
C SER A 64 -8.94 -17.74 -7.75
N SER A 65 -10.03 -17.17 -7.20
CA SER A 65 -11.34 -17.83 -7.13
C SER A 65 -11.91 -18.26 -8.49
N PHE A 66 -11.26 -17.82 -9.58
CA PHE A 66 -11.43 -18.28 -10.95
C PHE A 66 -10.16 -18.98 -11.43
N VAL A 67 -10.29 -20.20 -11.97
CA VAL A 67 -9.17 -20.91 -12.59
C VAL A 67 -8.78 -20.18 -13.88
N SER A 68 -7.55 -19.64 -13.93
CA SER A 68 -6.91 -19.18 -15.17
C SER A 68 -6.00 -20.31 -15.69
N ASP A 69 -6.15 -20.66 -16.96
CA ASP A 69 -5.49 -21.78 -17.63
C ASP A 69 -4.06 -21.43 -18.08
N GLY A 70 -3.23 -20.96 -17.14
CA GLY A 70 -1.83 -20.59 -17.41
C GLY A 70 -0.84 -21.57 -16.79
N PHE A 71 -0.07 -22.28 -17.62
CA PHE A 71 1.11 -23.04 -17.21
C PHE A 71 2.14 -22.10 -16.55
N LYS A 72 2.50 -22.35 -15.28
CA LYS A 72 3.73 -21.81 -14.69
C LYS A 72 4.80 -22.88 -14.76
N ASP A 73 5.88 -22.55 -15.45
CA ASP A 73 7.07 -23.37 -15.65
C ASP A 73 7.90 -23.32 -14.35
N GLU A 74 8.04 -24.46 -13.67
CA GLU A 74 8.83 -24.59 -12.43
C GLU A 74 10.32 -24.66 -12.78
N SER A 75 11.00 -23.52 -12.72
CA SER A 75 12.46 -23.46 -12.68
C SER A 75 12.90 -22.45 -11.62
N GLU A 76 12.72 -22.79 -10.35
CA GLU A 76 13.09 -21.93 -9.22
C GLU A 76 14.52 -22.19 -8.76
N PHE A 77 15.38 -21.20 -9.00
CA PHE A 77 16.44 -20.88 -8.05
C PHE A 77 15.76 -20.50 -6.73
N SER A 78 16.26 -20.99 -5.58
CA SER A 78 15.68 -20.61 -4.28
C SER A 78 15.94 -19.12 -4.01
N LEU A 79 14.99 -18.26 -4.38
CA LEU A 79 15.03 -16.84 -4.08
C LEU A 79 14.83 -16.63 -2.58
N THR A 80 15.39 -15.55 -2.05
CA THR A 80 15.03 -15.12 -0.69
C THR A 80 13.64 -14.46 -0.72
N ALA A 81 12.93 -14.47 0.40
CA ALA A 81 11.61 -13.80 0.50
C ALA A 81 11.67 -12.31 0.10
N PHE A 82 12.81 -11.64 0.31
CA PHE A 82 13.05 -10.29 -0.17
C PHE A 82 13.18 -10.21 -1.69
N GLN A 83 13.91 -11.12 -2.32
CA GLN A 83 14.04 -11.16 -3.77
C GLN A 83 12.71 -11.46 -4.46
N GLU A 84 11.87 -12.31 -3.86
CA GLU A 84 10.51 -12.57 -4.33
C GLU A 84 9.62 -11.32 -4.23
N ALA A 85 9.59 -10.65 -3.07
CA ALA A 85 8.82 -9.43 -2.88
C ALA A 85 9.28 -8.32 -3.83
N LYS A 86 10.58 -8.08 -3.91
CA LYS A 86 11.18 -7.09 -4.83
C LYS A 86 10.93 -7.45 -6.29
N GLY A 87 11.01 -8.72 -6.66
CA GLY A 87 10.71 -9.20 -8.01
C GLY A 87 9.26 -8.95 -8.39
N THR A 88 8.34 -9.28 -7.50
CA THR A 88 6.89 -9.06 -7.68
C THR A 88 6.59 -7.58 -7.89
N ILE A 89 7.10 -6.70 -7.02
CA ILE A 89 6.88 -5.25 -7.12
C ILE A 89 7.45 -4.68 -8.43
N LYS A 90 8.60 -5.18 -8.87
CA LYS A 90 9.20 -4.79 -10.15
C LYS A 90 8.35 -5.22 -11.35
N GLU A 91 7.73 -6.40 -11.28
CA GLU A 91 6.85 -6.93 -12.31
C GLU A 91 5.57 -6.09 -12.40
N GLU A 92 4.91 -5.84 -11.27
CA GLU A 92 3.69 -5.01 -11.18
C GLU A 92 3.93 -3.57 -11.69
N CYS A 93 5.12 -3.02 -11.44
CA CYS A 93 5.49 -1.68 -11.92
C CYS A 93 6.23 -1.66 -13.26
N ALA A 94 6.40 -2.81 -13.93
CA ALA A 94 7.26 -2.91 -15.13
C ALA A 94 6.82 -1.97 -16.24
N GLN A 95 5.51 -1.80 -16.39
CA GLN A 95 4.95 -0.98 -17.45
C GLN A 95 5.08 0.52 -17.16
N LEU A 96 5.14 0.94 -15.89
CA LEU A 96 5.41 2.33 -15.53
C LEU A 96 6.77 2.79 -16.04
N MET A 97 7.76 1.88 -16.10
CA MET A 97 9.09 2.19 -16.63
C MET A 97 9.11 2.36 -18.16
N SER A 98 8.12 1.81 -18.87
CA SER A 98 8.02 1.91 -20.33
C SER A 98 7.35 3.20 -20.82
N LEU A 99 6.89 4.03 -19.88
CA LEU A 99 6.13 5.24 -20.17
C LEU A 99 6.98 6.37 -20.71
N SER A 100 6.34 7.20 -21.53
CA SER A 100 6.93 8.46 -21.98
C SER A 100 7.24 9.37 -20.78
N GLN A 101 8.30 10.18 -20.87
CA GLN A 101 8.68 11.07 -19.77
C GLN A 101 7.55 12.08 -19.46
N ASP A 102 6.90 12.61 -20.49
CA ASP A 102 5.79 13.56 -20.35
C ASP A 102 4.63 12.93 -19.58
N PHE A 103 4.29 11.67 -19.87
CA PHE A 103 3.22 10.98 -19.15
C PHE A 103 3.61 10.62 -17.71
N ARG A 104 4.86 10.22 -17.46
CA ARG A 104 5.36 10.02 -16.09
C ARG A 104 5.27 11.28 -15.25
N ILE A 105 5.66 12.43 -15.82
CA ILE A 105 5.53 13.74 -15.14
C ILE A 105 4.06 14.08 -14.87
N LYS A 106 3.17 13.85 -15.85
CA LYS A 106 1.72 14.07 -15.68
C LYS A 106 1.18 13.19 -14.55
N LEU A 107 1.48 11.89 -14.58
CA LEU A 107 1.03 10.90 -13.59
C LEU A 107 1.59 11.22 -12.19
N LEU A 108 2.86 11.58 -12.08
CA LEU A 108 3.47 12.04 -10.83
C LEU A 108 2.77 13.28 -10.29
N GLY A 109 2.45 14.24 -11.15
CA GLY A 109 1.71 15.45 -10.79
C GLY A 109 0.33 15.13 -10.22
N THR A 110 -0.39 14.20 -10.86
CA THR A 110 -1.68 13.69 -10.39
C THR A 110 -1.57 12.94 -9.06
N PHE A 111 -0.61 12.04 -8.90
CA PHE A 111 -0.43 11.34 -7.62
C PHE A 111 0.02 12.28 -6.51
N LYS A 112 0.79 13.32 -6.82
CA LYS A 112 1.16 14.34 -5.84
C LYS A 112 -0.05 15.07 -5.27
N SER A 113 -1.09 15.34 -6.07
CA SER A 113 -2.34 15.92 -5.55
C SER A 113 -3.16 14.89 -4.78
N PHE A 114 -3.19 13.62 -5.20
CA PHE A 114 -3.89 12.56 -4.50
C PHE A 114 -3.29 12.26 -3.12
N LEU A 115 -1.96 12.33 -2.97
CA LEU A 115 -1.30 12.13 -1.67
C LEU A 115 -1.65 13.21 -0.63
N GLN A 116 -2.27 14.31 -1.03
CA GLN A 116 -2.77 15.34 -0.11
C GLN A 116 -4.17 15.01 0.43
N ASP A 117 -4.90 14.11 -0.23
CA ASP A 117 -6.25 13.71 0.12
C ASP A 117 -6.41 12.18 -0.07
N GLY A 118 -6.27 11.45 1.05
CA GLY A 118 -6.27 9.99 1.04
C GLY A 118 -7.58 9.36 0.55
N ASP A 119 -8.71 10.07 0.65
CA ASP A 119 -10.00 9.55 0.20
C ASP A 119 -10.02 9.38 -1.34
N VAL A 120 -9.31 10.24 -2.07
CA VAL A 120 -9.21 10.17 -3.53
C VAL A 120 -8.54 8.88 -4.00
N ILE A 121 -7.54 8.39 -3.26
CA ILE A 121 -6.82 7.16 -3.60
C ILE A 121 -7.78 5.96 -3.55
N SER A 122 -8.65 5.92 -2.53
CA SER A 122 -9.64 4.85 -2.37
C SER A 122 -10.73 4.90 -3.45
N ASP A 123 -11.18 6.10 -3.83
CA ASP A 123 -12.16 6.29 -4.90
C ASP A 123 -11.60 5.85 -6.26
N VAL A 124 -10.37 6.26 -6.60
CA VAL A 124 -9.67 5.84 -7.82
C VAL A 124 -9.48 4.33 -7.85
N LYS A 125 -9.00 3.74 -6.74
CA LYS A 125 -8.84 2.29 -6.61
C LYS A 125 -10.14 1.55 -6.85
N THR A 126 -11.23 1.99 -6.23
CA THR A 126 -12.56 1.37 -6.36
C THR A 126 -13.07 1.40 -7.81
N VAL A 127 -12.86 2.52 -8.51
CA VAL A 127 -13.21 2.65 -9.93
C VAL A 127 -12.39 1.68 -10.80
N LEU A 128 -11.07 1.59 -10.55
CA LEU A 128 -10.19 0.67 -11.27
C LEU A 128 -10.54 -0.79 -11.00
N GLU A 129 -10.83 -1.17 -9.76
CA GLU A 129 -11.27 -2.52 -9.38
C GLU A 129 -12.56 -2.92 -10.10
N LEU A 130 -13.54 -2.02 -10.13
CA LEU A 130 -14.79 -2.26 -10.84
C LEU A 130 -14.55 -2.48 -12.33
N PHE A 131 -13.70 -1.67 -12.96
CA PHE A 131 -13.37 -1.79 -14.37
C PHE A 131 -12.61 -3.09 -14.67
N LEU A 132 -11.59 -3.43 -13.87
CA LEU A 132 -10.81 -4.67 -13.99
C LEU A 132 -11.67 -5.92 -13.78
N ALA A 133 -12.72 -5.83 -12.95
CA ALA A 133 -13.71 -6.88 -12.77
C ALA A 133 -14.71 -7.01 -13.95
N GLY A 134 -14.55 -6.22 -15.02
CA GLY A 134 -15.43 -6.19 -16.20
C GLY A 134 -16.71 -5.35 -16.00
N GLY A 135 -16.76 -4.54 -14.94
CA GLY A 135 -17.82 -3.58 -14.69
C GLY A 135 -17.70 -2.33 -15.57
N GLN A 136 -18.73 -1.49 -15.52
CA GLN A 136 -18.75 -0.17 -16.18
C GLN A 136 -18.83 0.91 -15.11
N PRO A 137 -17.70 1.52 -14.72
CA PRO A 137 -17.70 2.63 -13.78
C PRO A 137 -18.43 3.82 -14.38
N LYS A 138 -19.09 4.60 -13.51
CA LYS A 138 -19.84 5.79 -13.90
C LYS A 138 -19.18 7.02 -13.31
N HIS A 139 -19.26 8.14 -14.02
CA HIS A 139 -18.80 9.44 -13.52
C HIS A 139 -19.43 9.81 -12.17
N SER A 140 -20.64 9.34 -11.86
CA SER A 140 -21.30 9.60 -10.57
C SER A 140 -20.57 8.98 -9.36
N MET A 141 -19.66 8.03 -9.58
CA MET A 141 -18.82 7.47 -8.51
C MET A 141 -17.81 8.50 -7.97
N LEU A 142 -17.58 9.57 -8.72
CA LEU A 142 -16.65 10.64 -8.38
C LEU A 142 -17.37 11.92 -7.91
N ASP A 143 -18.70 11.86 -7.71
CA ASP A 143 -19.49 13.03 -7.28
C ASP A 143 -19.18 13.46 -5.84
N SER A 144 -18.59 12.58 -5.02
CA SER A 144 -18.12 12.88 -3.67
C SER A 144 -16.79 13.64 -3.63
N LEU A 145 -16.02 13.61 -4.72
CA LEU A 145 -14.71 14.24 -4.78
C LEU A 145 -14.81 15.76 -4.83
N ASP A 146 -13.78 16.41 -4.30
CA ASP A 146 -13.62 17.86 -4.37
C ASP A 146 -13.61 18.37 -5.82
N GLU A 147 -14.19 19.57 -6.05
CA GLU A 147 -14.29 20.18 -7.38
C GLU A 147 -12.92 20.39 -8.07
N ILE A 148 -11.83 20.47 -7.31
CA ILE A 148 -10.46 20.64 -7.83
C ILE A 148 -9.83 19.28 -8.19
N LEU A 149 -10.12 18.24 -7.42
CA LEU A 149 -9.52 16.90 -7.58
C LEU A 149 -10.29 16.05 -8.59
N ARG A 150 -11.61 16.19 -8.66
CA ARG A 150 -12.47 15.44 -9.58
C ARG A 150 -12.01 15.52 -11.04
N PRO A 151 -11.73 16.72 -11.63
CA PRO A 151 -11.26 16.78 -13.01
C PRO A 151 -9.92 16.08 -13.22
N GLN A 152 -9.05 16.04 -12.21
CA GLN A 152 -7.76 15.36 -12.29
C GLN A 152 -7.93 13.83 -12.31
N VAL A 153 -8.84 13.32 -11.47
CA VAL A 153 -9.22 11.90 -11.46
C VAL A 153 -9.90 11.50 -12.76
N GLU A 154 -10.86 12.29 -13.25
CA GLU A 154 -11.53 12.01 -14.52
C GLU A 154 -10.56 12.01 -15.70
N ASN A 155 -9.61 12.97 -15.74
CA ASN A 155 -8.57 13.00 -16.77
C ASN A 155 -7.66 11.76 -16.69
N LEU A 156 -7.21 11.36 -15.49
CA LEU A 156 -6.43 10.15 -15.31
C LEU A 156 -7.18 8.91 -15.82
N LEU A 157 -8.43 8.76 -15.40
CA LEU A 157 -9.25 7.61 -15.79
C LEU A 157 -9.59 7.61 -17.28
N HIS A 158 -9.72 8.78 -17.90
CA HIS A 158 -9.83 8.92 -19.35
C HIS A 158 -8.52 8.50 -20.06
N ASP A 159 -7.37 8.94 -19.57
CA ASP A 159 -6.06 8.56 -20.12
C ASP A 159 -5.82 7.04 -20.05
N LEU A 160 -6.28 6.42 -18.96
CA LEU A 160 -6.26 4.97 -18.74
C LEU A 160 -7.34 4.21 -19.54
N GLY A 161 -8.23 4.93 -20.24
CA GLY A 161 -9.29 4.36 -21.07
C GLY A 161 -10.49 3.81 -20.28
N VAL A 162 -10.63 4.13 -19.00
CA VAL A 162 -11.72 3.68 -18.11
C VAL A 162 -13.05 4.36 -18.49
N PHE A 163 -13.02 5.67 -18.69
CA PHE A 163 -14.17 6.45 -19.17
C PHE A 163 -14.05 6.71 -20.66
N CYS A 164 -14.39 5.71 -21.48
CA CYS A 164 -14.52 5.89 -22.93
C CYS A 164 -15.97 6.25 -23.27
N GLU A 165 -16.25 7.54 -23.46
CA GLU A 165 -17.44 7.98 -24.18
C GLU A 165 -17.08 8.05 -25.68
N ASP A 166 -17.64 7.12 -26.45
CA ASP A 166 -17.61 7.04 -27.93
C ASP A 166 -16.33 6.57 -28.66
N GLN A 167 -16.57 5.65 -29.60
CA GLN A 167 -15.60 4.99 -30.51
C GLN A 167 -15.09 5.91 -31.64
N ARG A 168 -14.79 7.19 -31.38
CA ARG A 168 -14.45 8.15 -32.45
C ARG A 168 -13.14 8.93 -32.29
N GLU A 169 -12.34 8.60 -31.29
CA GLU A 169 -11.04 9.22 -31.08
C GLU A 169 -9.91 8.21 -31.33
N GLU A 170 -9.74 7.80 -32.59
CA GLU A 170 -8.60 6.98 -33.06
C GLU A 170 -7.26 7.75 -33.06
N ASN A 171 -7.23 9.02 -32.63
CA ASN A 171 -6.09 9.92 -32.81
C ASN A 171 -5.48 10.51 -31.53
N LEU A 172 -5.97 10.14 -30.33
CA LEU A 172 -5.32 10.50 -29.07
C LEU A 172 -4.42 9.36 -28.61
N GLN A 173 -3.18 9.70 -28.26
CA GLN A 173 -2.18 8.79 -27.67
C GLN A 173 -2.70 8.26 -26.34
N ARG A 174 -3.54 7.24 -26.41
CA ARG A 174 -4.00 6.47 -25.25
C ARG A 174 -2.86 5.54 -24.86
N GLU A 175 -2.24 5.80 -23.71
CA GLU A 175 -1.34 4.81 -23.14
C GLU A 175 -2.22 3.64 -22.65
N ALA A 176 -1.85 2.44 -23.08
CA ALA A 176 -2.74 1.28 -23.25
C ALA A 176 -3.46 0.82 -21.96
N PRO A 177 -4.50 -0.04 -22.09
CA PRO A 177 -5.10 -0.79 -20.96
C PRO A 177 -4.10 -1.56 -20.10
N SER A 178 -2.86 -1.67 -20.53
CA SER A 178 -1.77 -2.23 -19.77
C SER A 178 -1.54 -1.46 -18.45
N LEU A 179 -1.69 -0.12 -18.44
CA LEU A 179 -1.40 0.71 -17.25
C LEU A 179 -2.39 0.57 -16.09
N LEU A 180 -3.54 -0.06 -16.31
CA LEU A 180 -4.56 -0.23 -15.28
C LEU A 180 -4.02 -1.01 -14.07
N GLU A 181 -3.26 -2.08 -14.33
CA GLU A 181 -2.69 -2.92 -13.28
C GLU A 181 -1.64 -2.17 -12.44
N PRO A 182 -0.59 -1.54 -13.02
CA PRO A 182 0.36 -0.77 -12.22
C PRO A 182 -0.24 0.40 -11.43
N VAL A 183 -1.24 1.09 -11.99
CA VAL A 183 -1.92 2.20 -11.31
C VAL A 183 -2.79 1.66 -10.17
N HIS A 184 -3.54 0.58 -10.39
CA HIS A 184 -4.30 -0.10 -9.33
C HIS A 184 -3.38 -0.62 -8.22
N PHE A 185 -2.23 -1.18 -8.57
CA PHE A 185 -1.21 -1.65 -7.63
C PHE A 185 -0.65 -0.50 -6.78
N LEU A 186 -0.33 0.65 -7.40
CA LEU A 186 0.11 1.84 -6.68
C LEU A 186 -0.99 2.37 -5.74
N CYS A 187 -2.23 2.51 -6.21
CA CYS A 187 -3.35 2.93 -5.37
C CYS A 187 -3.59 1.99 -4.19
N SER A 188 -3.49 0.68 -4.41
CA SER A 188 -3.62 -0.34 -3.35
C SER A 188 -2.49 -0.22 -2.33
N SER A 189 -1.25 -0.04 -2.79
CA SER A 189 -0.10 0.13 -1.91
C SER A 189 -0.17 1.41 -1.08
N LEU A 190 -0.75 2.48 -1.62
CA LEU A 190 -0.94 3.74 -0.91
C LEU A 190 -2.10 3.68 0.09
N GLU A 191 -3.18 2.95 -0.22
CA GLU A 191 -4.32 2.76 0.68
C GLU A 191 -3.95 1.92 1.92
N ASP A 192 -3.00 0.99 1.78
CA ASP A 192 -2.47 0.20 2.89
C ASP A 192 -1.61 1.03 3.87
N LEU A 193 -1.24 2.26 3.52
CA LEU A 193 -0.47 3.16 4.37
C LEU A 193 -1.38 4.00 5.27
N ASP A 194 -0.86 4.33 6.44
CA ASP A 194 -1.51 5.33 7.30
C ASP A 194 -1.49 6.70 6.61
N PHE A 195 -2.60 7.45 6.74
CA PHE A 195 -2.77 8.75 6.11
C PHE A 195 -1.67 9.77 6.48
N THR A 196 -0.98 9.58 7.60
CA THR A 196 0.15 10.44 7.99
C THR A 196 1.43 10.19 7.18
N VAL A 197 1.55 9.04 6.50
CA VAL A 197 2.67 8.73 5.58
C VAL A 197 2.53 9.46 4.24
N LEU A 198 1.30 9.68 3.76
CA LEU A 198 1.07 10.25 2.42
C LEU A 198 1.70 11.65 2.23
N PRO A 199 1.58 12.61 3.18
CA PRO A 199 2.29 13.89 3.09
C PRO A 199 3.82 13.78 3.17
N LEU A 200 4.33 12.75 3.85
CA LEU A 200 5.78 12.48 3.91
C LEU A 200 6.28 12.03 2.53
N LEU A 201 5.51 11.21 1.80
CA LEU A 201 5.80 10.85 0.42
C LEU A 201 5.82 12.07 -0.51
N VAL A 202 4.87 13.01 -0.36
CA VAL A 202 4.91 14.30 -1.08
C VAL A 202 6.21 15.05 -0.81
N THR A 203 6.61 15.11 0.46
CA THR A 203 7.87 15.76 0.86
C THR A 203 9.09 15.06 0.23
N CYS A 204 9.09 13.73 0.15
CA CYS A 204 10.15 12.96 -0.52
C CYS A 204 10.23 13.26 -2.02
N ILE A 205 9.08 13.41 -2.70
CA ILE A 205 9.02 13.81 -4.12
C ILE A 205 9.60 15.22 -4.29
N GLU A 206 9.16 16.19 -3.48
CA GLU A 206 9.59 17.59 -3.58
C GLU A 206 11.08 17.79 -3.31
N LYS A 207 11.65 17.00 -2.41
CA LYS A 207 13.07 17.07 -2.05
C LYS A 207 13.96 16.17 -2.91
N ASN A 208 13.40 15.50 -3.93
CA ASN A 208 14.11 14.55 -4.77
C ASN A 208 14.85 13.47 -3.95
N MET A 209 14.16 12.91 -2.97
CA MET A 209 14.72 11.94 -2.03
C MET A 209 14.30 10.49 -2.32
N MET A 210 13.44 10.27 -3.32
CA MET A 210 12.85 8.97 -3.62
C MET A 210 13.89 7.86 -3.76
N ALA A 211 14.94 8.09 -4.56
CA ALA A 211 16.02 7.11 -4.77
C ALA A 211 16.77 6.77 -3.47
N LYS A 212 17.01 7.77 -2.60
CA LYS A 212 17.68 7.58 -1.30
C LYS A 212 16.81 6.78 -0.35
N GLN A 213 15.51 7.12 -0.27
CA GLN A 213 14.54 6.41 0.58
C GLN A 213 14.38 4.96 0.14
N LEU A 214 14.29 4.72 -1.16
CA LEU A 214 14.19 3.39 -1.72
C LEU A 214 15.43 2.53 -1.41
N ALA A 215 16.65 3.10 -1.52
CA ALA A 215 17.88 2.40 -1.17
C ALA A 215 17.94 2.01 0.31
N LEU A 216 17.46 2.90 1.20
CA LEU A 216 17.37 2.58 2.63
C LEU A 216 16.32 1.50 2.92
N MET A 217 15.20 1.53 2.20
CA MET A 217 14.15 0.53 2.35
C MET A 217 14.55 -0.85 1.81
N ASP A 218 15.43 -0.92 0.80
CA ASP A 218 16.05 -2.16 0.36
C ASP A 218 16.80 -2.84 1.53
N ASP A 219 17.68 -2.11 2.22
CA ASP A 219 18.43 -2.63 3.36
C ASP A 219 17.51 -3.07 4.51
N ILE A 220 16.44 -2.30 4.76
CA ILE A 220 15.44 -2.58 5.81
C ILE A 220 14.64 -3.84 5.49
N LEU A 221 14.07 -3.94 4.28
CA LEU A 221 13.27 -5.10 3.88
C LEU A 221 14.11 -6.37 3.76
N GLU A 222 15.34 -6.28 3.22
CA GLU A 222 16.25 -7.40 3.16
C GLU A 222 16.52 -7.96 4.56
N TRP A 223 16.82 -7.08 5.52
CA TRP A 223 17.07 -7.48 6.90
C TRP A 223 15.81 -8.05 7.57
N ILE A 224 14.65 -7.41 7.37
CA ILE A 224 13.36 -7.82 7.94
C ILE A 224 12.95 -9.21 7.46
N LEU A 225 12.97 -9.43 6.15
CA LEU A 225 12.50 -10.68 5.54
C LEU A 225 13.50 -11.82 5.77
N SER A 226 14.76 -11.49 6.07
CA SER A 226 15.77 -12.45 6.53
C SER A 226 15.70 -12.73 8.04
N SER A 227 15.09 -11.84 8.83
CA SER A 227 15.06 -11.92 10.29
C SER A 227 13.80 -12.60 10.81
N GLY A 228 13.93 -13.88 11.20
CA GLY A 228 12.81 -14.67 11.72
C GLY A 228 12.35 -14.35 13.16
N ARG A 229 13.02 -13.45 13.89
CA ARG A 229 12.75 -13.14 15.31
C ARG A 229 12.91 -11.65 15.60
N GLU A 230 12.34 -11.20 16.71
CA GLU A 230 12.54 -9.85 17.24
C GLU A 230 14.03 -9.56 17.42
N ASN A 231 14.51 -8.49 16.80
CA ASN A 231 15.91 -8.12 16.83
C ASN A 231 16.06 -6.61 16.67
N ILE A 232 17.22 -6.09 17.01
CA ILE A 232 17.55 -4.68 16.86
C ILE A 232 18.25 -4.49 15.52
N PHE A 233 17.72 -3.56 14.73
CA PHE A 233 18.30 -3.12 13.47
C PHE A 233 18.81 -1.69 13.61
N SER A 234 20.01 -1.41 13.11
CA SER A 234 20.56 -0.05 13.04
C SER A 234 20.91 0.27 11.60
N LEU A 235 20.33 1.33 11.06
CA LEU A 235 20.60 1.78 9.70
C LEU A 235 21.79 2.74 9.69
N ALA A 236 22.86 2.36 8.99
CA ALA A 236 24.01 3.24 8.78
C ALA A 236 23.73 4.19 7.61
N SER A 237 22.96 5.27 7.83
CA SER A 237 22.65 6.23 6.77
C SER A 237 23.53 7.50 6.86
N SER A 238 24.10 7.90 5.72
CA SER A 238 24.82 9.17 5.55
C SER A 238 23.89 10.35 5.23
N LEU A 239 22.60 10.24 5.52
CA LEU A 239 21.61 11.25 5.19
C LEU A 239 21.81 12.55 6.02
N PRO A 240 21.49 13.73 5.46
CA PRO A 240 21.27 14.95 6.24
C PRO A 240 20.20 14.75 7.32
N GLU A 241 20.28 15.51 8.41
CA GLU A 241 19.39 15.33 9.57
C GLU A 241 17.90 15.48 9.22
N GLU A 242 17.57 16.44 8.36
CA GLU A 242 16.20 16.64 7.89
C GLU A 242 15.67 15.43 7.10
N GLU A 243 16.53 14.81 6.28
CA GLU A 243 16.19 13.62 5.51
C GLU A 243 16.00 12.40 6.44
N LYS A 244 16.81 12.31 7.49
CA LYS A 244 16.67 11.29 8.55
C LYS A 244 15.36 11.43 9.30
N ASN A 245 14.95 12.64 9.63
CA ASN A 245 13.70 12.87 10.34
C ASN A 245 12.47 12.41 9.53
N ILE A 246 12.45 12.69 8.23
CA ILE A 246 11.37 12.21 7.34
C ILE A 246 11.36 10.68 7.28
N THR A 247 12.53 10.07 7.11
CA THR A 247 12.68 8.60 7.10
C THR A 247 12.19 7.99 8.41
N ALA A 248 12.61 8.56 9.54
CA ALA A 248 12.28 8.07 10.86
C ALA A 248 10.78 8.16 11.14
N GLU A 249 10.13 9.25 10.74
CA GLU A 249 8.69 9.42 10.86
C GLU A 249 7.93 8.40 10.01
N MET A 250 8.31 8.19 8.74
CA MET A 250 7.70 7.16 7.88
C MET A 250 7.82 5.76 8.51
N MET A 251 9.01 5.43 9.03
CA MET A 251 9.25 4.14 9.68
C MET A 251 8.40 3.97 10.94
N TYR A 252 8.34 5.01 11.77
CA TYR A 252 7.56 5.02 13.01
C TYR A 252 6.07 4.82 12.73
N THR A 253 5.51 5.57 11.78
CA THR A 253 4.12 5.43 11.37
C THR A 253 3.82 4.05 10.79
N CYS A 254 4.77 3.45 10.06
CA CYS A 254 4.62 2.07 9.58
C CYS A 254 4.69 1.02 10.70
N GLY A 255 4.97 1.41 11.94
CA GLY A 255 4.96 0.55 13.13
C GLY A 255 6.34 0.11 13.61
N LEU A 256 7.44 0.65 13.06
CA LEU A 256 8.78 0.40 13.59
C LEU A 256 9.02 1.24 14.85
N ILE A 257 9.34 0.58 15.96
CA ILE A 257 9.52 1.27 17.24
C ILE A 257 10.99 1.75 17.35
N PRO A 258 11.25 3.06 17.39
CA PRO A 258 12.60 3.59 17.55
C PRO A 258 13.14 3.31 18.96
N GLN A 259 14.45 3.07 19.04
CA GLN A 259 15.17 2.89 20.30
C GLN A 259 15.69 4.24 20.82
N PRO A 260 15.19 4.77 21.95
CA PRO A 260 15.51 6.12 22.43
C PRO A 260 16.97 6.28 22.89
N ASP A 261 17.64 5.19 23.26
CA ASP A 261 19.01 5.20 23.82
C ASP A 261 20.10 4.96 22.75
N ARG A 262 19.75 4.98 21.46
CA ARG A 262 20.62 4.57 20.35
C ARG A 262 20.56 5.57 19.18
N PRO A 263 21.52 5.52 18.23
CA PRO A 263 21.54 6.44 17.09
C PRO A 263 20.21 6.47 16.33
N SER A 264 19.95 7.60 15.65
CA SER A 264 18.65 8.08 15.14
C SER A 264 17.88 7.17 14.18
N LEU A 265 18.38 5.98 13.84
CA LEU A 265 17.72 4.98 13.00
C LEU A 265 17.96 3.56 13.55
N THR A 266 17.73 3.38 14.84
CA THR A 266 17.76 2.07 15.48
C THR A 266 16.35 1.66 15.86
N TYR A 267 15.90 0.50 15.37
CA TYR A 267 14.53 0.03 15.52
C TYR A 267 14.46 -1.34 16.17
N LEU A 268 13.40 -1.55 16.95
CA LEU A 268 12.98 -2.87 17.39
C LEU A 268 12.06 -3.47 16.33
N TRP A 269 12.45 -4.63 15.82
CA TRP A 269 11.65 -5.38 14.86
C TRP A 269 10.69 -6.35 15.55
N ASN A 270 9.45 -6.39 15.06
CA ASN A 270 8.50 -7.48 15.26
C ASN A 270 7.78 -7.75 13.92
N LYS A 271 6.91 -8.76 13.83
CA LYS A 271 6.25 -9.11 12.54
C LYS A 271 5.06 -8.21 12.16
N GLU A 272 4.55 -7.40 13.09
CA GLU A 272 3.34 -6.60 12.86
C GLU A 272 3.47 -5.56 11.72
N PRO A 273 4.55 -4.77 11.60
CA PRO A 273 4.67 -3.73 10.58
C PRO A 273 5.09 -4.25 9.19
N GLN A 274 5.24 -5.57 9.01
CA GLN A 274 5.75 -6.14 7.76
C GLN A 274 4.90 -5.75 6.53
N SER A 275 3.57 -5.77 6.66
CA SER A 275 2.66 -5.37 5.57
C SER A 275 2.87 -3.91 5.19
N ASN A 276 2.87 -3.02 6.19
CA ASN A 276 2.95 -1.58 5.99
C ASN A 276 4.31 -1.18 5.37
N LEU A 277 5.39 -1.83 5.79
CA LEU A 277 6.72 -1.58 5.23
C LEU A 277 6.85 -2.09 3.79
N THR A 278 6.17 -3.21 3.46
CA THR A 278 6.12 -3.72 2.09
C THR A 278 5.31 -2.78 1.19
N ALA A 279 4.16 -2.29 1.68
CA ALA A 279 3.35 -1.30 1.00
C ALA A 279 4.08 0.04 0.82
N LEU A 280 4.86 0.47 1.83
CA LEU A 280 5.69 1.67 1.74
C LEU A 280 6.78 1.51 0.67
N TYR A 281 7.44 0.36 0.63
CA TYR A 281 8.45 0.09 -0.40
C TYR A 281 7.84 0.04 -1.80
N ALA A 282 6.69 -0.62 -1.98
CA ALA A 282 5.97 -0.64 -3.25
C ALA A 282 5.59 0.77 -3.72
N SER A 283 5.05 1.59 -2.81
CA SER A 283 4.68 2.98 -3.07
C SER A 283 5.91 3.82 -3.44
N LEU A 284 7.01 3.70 -2.68
CA LEU A 284 8.26 4.39 -2.97
C LEU A 284 8.85 3.97 -4.31
N TYR A 285 8.78 2.68 -4.66
CA TYR A 285 9.30 2.15 -5.93
C TYR A 285 8.53 2.70 -7.13
N ALA A 286 7.20 2.64 -7.08
CA ALA A 286 6.34 3.16 -8.13
C ALA A 286 6.49 4.68 -8.29
N LEU A 287 6.43 5.45 -7.20
CA LEU A 287 6.63 6.90 -7.22
C LEU A 287 8.05 7.29 -7.67
N TRP A 288 9.06 6.47 -7.36
CA TRP A 288 10.42 6.67 -7.84
C TRP A 288 10.49 6.55 -9.37
N ILE A 289 9.88 5.52 -9.96
CA ILE A 289 9.80 5.36 -11.44
C ILE A 289 9.16 6.58 -12.11
N LEU A 290 8.11 7.13 -11.49
CA LEU A 290 7.41 8.31 -12.00
C LEU A 290 8.25 9.60 -11.86
N SER A 291 9.23 9.60 -10.96
CA SER A 291 10.13 10.74 -10.69
C SER A 291 11.45 10.73 -11.47
N GLU A 292 11.78 9.64 -12.18
CA GLU A 292 12.95 9.55 -13.07
C GLU A 292 12.76 10.31 -14.39
#